data_AF-A0A7S2HCH5-F1
#
_entry.id   AF-A0A7S2HCH5-F1
#
_cell.length_a   1.000
_cell.length_b   1.000
_cell.length_c   1.000
_cell.angle_alpha   90.00
_cell.angle_beta   90.00
_cell.angle_gamma   90.00
#
_symmetry.space_group_name_H-M   'P 1'
#
loop_
_entity.id
_entity.type
_entity.pdbx_description
1 polymer ?
#
loop_
_entity_poly.entity_id
_entity_poly.type
_entity_poly.pdbx_seq_one_letter_code
_entity_poly.pdbx_strand_id
1 'polypeptide(L)'
;IAPVEQASTAAANATRDLATESKEAAAAEDAIAKIQKWNEGMKANLRNRNFSRIVSTGIVSKVQADFYSRRQELKRDFDRALRAVDPTVLEGANSSVVEEKVDAAKAVIRQITHLDHAEAREMRETLHEIGKAGKLKAKELAREASIHSKQVHIAGKAAARAQRMAGMHEGVYERQEDKAQDHSERLSGHIEEAAERAEGLIERQS
;
A
#
# COMPACT_ATOMS: atom_id res chain seq x y z
N ILE A 1 -54.91 -23.49 -8.50
CA ILE A 1 -54.63 -22.03 -8.46
C ILE A 1 -53.26 -21.76 -7.82
N ALA A 2 -52.90 -22.41 -6.70
CA ALA A 2 -51.58 -22.30 -6.06
C ALA A 2 -50.29 -22.53 -6.92
N PRO A 3 -50.23 -23.47 -7.90
CA PRO A 3 -48.98 -23.75 -8.61
C PRO A 3 -48.57 -22.65 -9.61
N VAL A 4 -49.52 -21.84 -10.09
CA VAL A 4 -49.26 -20.75 -11.04
C VAL A 4 -48.68 -19.53 -10.33
N GLU A 5 -49.18 -19.20 -9.13
CA GLU A 5 -48.63 -18.12 -8.30
C GLU A 5 -47.21 -18.45 -7.79
N GLN A 6 -46.94 -19.71 -7.47
CA GLN A 6 -45.60 -20.17 -7.06
C GLN A 6 -44.58 -20.06 -8.20
N ALA A 7 -44.94 -20.49 -9.41
CA ALA A 7 -44.08 -20.37 -10.58
C ALA A 7 -43.83 -18.90 -10.97
N SER A 8 -44.86 -18.05 -10.88
CA SER A 8 -44.74 -16.61 -11.14
C SER A 8 -43.80 -15.92 -10.13
N THR A 9 -43.88 -16.30 -8.85
CA THR A 9 -43.01 -15.75 -7.80
C THR A 9 -41.56 -16.21 -7.98
N ALA A 10 -41.36 -17.49 -8.34
CA ALA A 10 -40.03 -18.03 -8.63
C ALA A 10 -39.38 -17.37 -9.86
N ALA A 11 -40.15 -17.08 -10.92
CA ALA A 11 -39.65 -16.36 -12.09
C ALA A 11 -39.25 -14.90 -11.76
N ALA A 12 -40.01 -14.22 -10.90
CA ALA A 12 -39.66 -12.89 -10.42
C ALA A 12 -38.37 -12.90 -9.59
N ASN A 13 -38.19 -13.90 -8.71
CA ASN A 13 -36.96 -14.08 -7.94
C ASN A 13 -35.76 -14.38 -8.86
N ALA A 14 -35.91 -15.25 -9.85
CA ALA A 14 -34.85 -15.54 -10.82
C ALA A 14 -34.37 -14.28 -11.56
N THR A 15 -35.31 -13.42 -11.95
CA THR A 15 -34.99 -12.16 -12.62
C THR A 15 -34.22 -11.20 -11.69
N ARG A 16 -34.62 -11.12 -10.42
CA ARG A 16 -33.95 -10.31 -9.40
C ARG A 16 -32.54 -10.82 -9.09
N ASP A 17 -32.37 -12.13 -8.97
CA ASP A 17 -31.08 -12.73 -8.63
C ASP A 17 -30.10 -12.61 -9.80
N LEU A 18 -30.56 -12.73 -11.05
CA LEU A 18 -29.76 -12.43 -12.24
C LEU A 18 -29.34 -10.95 -12.31
N ALA A 19 -30.25 -10.04 -11.97
CA ALA A 19 -29.91 -8.61 -11.89
C ALA A 19 -28.88 -8.34 -10.78
N THR A 20 -28.95 -9.08 -9.67
CA THR A 20 -27.98 -9.00 -8.57
C THR A 20 -26.63 -9.55 -9.01
N GLU A 21 -26.58 -10.72 -9.66
CA GLU A 21 -25.36 -11.29 -10.24
C GLU A 21 -24.67 -10.31 -11.19
N SER A 22 -25.42 -9.72 -12.12
CA SER A 22 -24.88 -8.73 -13.07
C SER A 22 -24.33 -7.49 -12.36
N LYS A 23 -25.00 -7.02 -11.31
CA LYS A 23 -24.56 -5.88 -10.51
C LYS A 23 -23.27 -6.18 -9.74
N GLU A 24 -23.19 -7.34 -9.10
CA GLU A 24 -22.00 -7.76 -8.35
C GLU A 24 -20.82 -8.04 -9.28
N ALA A 25 -21.08 -8.55 -10.49
CA ALA A 25 -20.05 -8.72 -11.52
C ALA A 25 -19.47 -7.37 -11.95
N ALA A 26 -20.34 -6.39 -12.24
CA ALA A 26 -19.90 -5.04 -12.58
C ALA A 26 -19.11 -4.39 -11.42
N ALA A 27 -19.50 -4.62 -10.17
CA ALA A 27 -18.78 -4.12 -9.00
C ALA A 27 -17.40 -4.80 -8.84
N ALA A 28 -17.30 -6.10 -9.09
CA ALA A 28 -16.03 -6.83 -9.09
C ALA A 28 -15.10 -6.31 -10.19
N GLU A 29 -15.63 -6.10 -11.41
CA GLU A 29 -14.88 -5.56 -12.54
C GLU A 29 -14.39 -4.12 -12.27
N ASP A 30 -15.22 -3.26 -11.68
CA ASP A 30 -14.83 -1.90 -11.28
C ASP A 30 -13.71 -1.94 -10.21
N ALA A 31 -13.83 -2.83 -9.22
CA ALA A 31 -12.78 -3.01 -8.22
C ALA A 31 -11.46 -3.51 -8.83
N ILE A 32 -11.52 -4.47 -9.77
CA ILE A 32 -10.35 -4.92 -10.54
C ILE A 32 -9.74 -3.75 -11.34
N ALA A 33 -10.57 -2.95 -12.01
CA ALA A 33 -10.11 -1.79 -12.77
C ALA A 33 -9.43 -0.74 -11.88
N LYS A 34 -9.89 -0.55 -10.63
CA LYS A 34 -9.21 0.31 -9.64
C LYS A 34 -7.81 -0.22 -9.31
N ILE A 35 -7.65 -1.54 -9.10
CA ILE A 35 -6.33 -2.16 -8.85
C ILE A 35 -5.43 -1.97 -10.08
N GLN A 36 -5.94 -2.20 -11.28
CA GLN A 36 -5.19 -2.04 -12.53
C GLN A 36 -4.75 -0.58 -12.74
N LYS A 37 -5.65 0.39 -12.56
CA LYS A 37 -5.33 1.82 -12.66
C LYS A 37 -4.28 2.22 -11.62
N TRP A 38 -4.37 1.70 -10.41
CA TRP A 38 -3.37 1.94 -9.39
C TRP A 38 -2.01 1.32 -9.76
N ASN A 39 -1.99 0.11 -10.32
CA ASN A 39 -0.79 -0.52 -10.88
C ASN A 39 -0.16 0.32 -12.00
N GLU A 40 -0.98 0.87 -12.91
CA GLU A 40 -0.51 1.78 -13.96
C GLU A 40 0.10 3.06 -13.38
N GLY A 41 -0.55 3.66 -12.38
CA GLY A 41 -0.02 4.79 -11.65
C GLY A 41 1.34 4.48 -11.00
N MET A 42 1.46 3.32 -10.34
CA MET A 42 2.73 2.89 -9.74
C MET A 42 3.82 2.62 -10.79
N LYS A 43 3.49 2.03 -11.94
CA LYS A 43 4.41 1.85 -13.06
C LYS A 43 4.86 3.19 -13.64
N ALA A 44 3.95 4.14 -13.82
CA ALA A 44 4.27 5.48 -14.27
C ALA A 44 5.22 6.18 -13.28
N ASN A 45 4.95 6.05 -11.98
CA ASN A 45 5.80 6.57 -10.91
C ASN A 45 7.20 5.95 -10.93
N LEU A 46 7.32 4.62 -11.11
CA LEU A 46 8.61 3.94 -11.25
C LEU A 46 9.41 4.38 -12.48
N ARG A 47 8.74 4.66 -13.59
CA ARG A 47 9.39 5.14 -14.82
C ARG A 47 9.77 6.61 -14.75
N ASN A 48 9.06 7.38 -13.94
CA ASN A 48 9.31 8.80 -13.77
C ASN A 48 10.45 9.04 -12.77
N ARG A 49 11.67 9.25 -13.29
CA ARG A 49 12.85 9.60 -12.47
C ARG A 49 12.61 10.79 -11.53
N ASN A 50 11.74 11.73 -11.90
CA ASN A 50 11.42 12.87 -11.05
C ASN A 50 10.52 12.49 -9.87
N PHE A 51 9.69 11.45 -10.00
CA PHE A 51 8.81 11.02 -8.92
C PHE A 51 9.60 10.49 -7.72
N SER A 52 10.56 9.58 -7.95
CA SER A 52 11.46 9.09 -6.90
C SER A 52 12.23 10.23 -6.23
N ARG A 53 12.66 11.24 -7.01
CA ARG A 53 13.31 12.45 -6.47
C ARG A 53 12.36 13.29 -5.61
N ILE A 54 11.11 13.47 -6.02
CA ILE A 54 10.12 14.23 -5.26
C ILE A 54 9.82 13.56 -3.92
N VAL A 55 9.59 12.23 -3.93
CA VAL A 55 9.33 11.45 -2.72
C VAL A 55 10.54 11.49 -1.80
N SER A 56 11.75 11.23 -2.31
CA SER A 56 12.96 11.27 -1.49
C SER A 56 13.24 12.67 -0.93
N THR A 57 13.03 13.73 -1.72
CA THR A 57 13.16 15.12 -1.25
C THR A 57 12.14 15.41 -0.15
N GLY A 58 10.89 14.97 -0.29
CA GLY A 58 9.86 15.13 0.73
C GLY A 58 10.22 14.44 2.06
N ILE A 59 10.71 13.20 1.99
CA ILE A 59 11.19 12.45 3.17
C ILE A 59 12.37 13.19 3.81
N VAL A 60 13.38 13.56 3.02
CA VAL A 60 14.57 14.27 3.51
C VAL A 60 14.16 15.58 4.18
N SER A 61 13.32 16.40 3.56
CA SER A 61 12.87 17.66 4.12
C SER A 61 12.09 17.48 5.43
N LYS A 62 11.24 16.46 5.53
CA LYS A 62 10.50 16.15 6.77
C LYS A 62 11.46 15.75 7.88
N VAL A 63 12.32 14.75 7.64
CA VAL A 63 13.27 14.25 8.65
C VAL A 63 14.24 15.36 9.07
N GLN A 64 14.76 16.14 8.13
CA GLN A 64 15.64 17.26 8.46
C GLN A 64 14.94 18.33 9.32
N ALA A 65 13.64 18.57 9.13
CA ALA A 65 12.88 19.47 9.97
C ALA A 65 12.77 18.94 11.41
N ASP A 66 12.53 17.63 11.57
CA ASP A 66 12.40 16.98 12.89
C ASP A 66 13.72 17.02 13.68
N PHE A 67 14.86 16.89 13.00
CA PHE A 67 16.20 16.92 13.62
C PHE A 67 16.87 18.30 13.63
N TYR A 68 16.25 19.33 13.04
CA TYR A 68 16.84 20.64 12.80
C TYR A 68 17.43 21.28 14.07
N SER A 69 16.64 21.35 15.14
CA SER A 69 17.05 21.98 16.40
C SER A 69 18.29 21.32 17.00
N ARG A 70 18.32 19.97 17.00
CA ARG A 70 19.45 19.21 17.53
C ARG A 70 20.70 19.38 16.68
N ARG A 71 20.54 19.41 15.36
CA ARG A 71 21.65 19.68 14.44
C ARG A 71 22.25 21.07 14.63
N GLN A 72 21.41 22.09 14.84
CA GLN A 72 21.87 23.46 15.11
C GLN A 72 22.64 23.56 16.43
N GLU A 73 22.18 22.87 17.48
CA GLU A 73 22.87 22.79 18.77
C GLU A 73 24.25 22.15 18.61
N LEU A 74 24.32 20.95 18.01
CA LEU A 74 25.59 20.24 17.79
C LEU A 74 26.55 21.02 16.89
N LYS A 75 26.03 21.78 15.91
CA LYS A 75 26.86 22.65 15.08
C LYS A 75 27.52 23.76 15.91
N ARG A 76 26.78 24.38 16.84
CA ARG A 76 27.34 25.39 17.74
C ARG A 76 28.37 24.79 18.70
N ASP A 77 28.10 23.59 19.21
CA ASP A 77 29.05 22.87 20.08
C ASP A 77 30.31 22.47 19.32
N PHE A 78 30.17 22.08 18.06
CA PHE A 78 31.29 21.76 17.18
C PHE A 78 32.15 23.00 16.92
N ASP A 79 31.53 24.12 16.53
CA ASP A 79 32.23 25.39 16.33
C ASP A 79 32.98 25.84 17.61
N ARG A 80 32.36 25.63 18.79
CA ARG A 80 33.00 25.91 20.08
C ARG A 80 34.18 24.98 20.35
N ALA A 81 34.01 23.68 20.12
CA ALA A 81 35.07 22.69 20.32
C ALA A 81 36.24 22.93 19.37
N LEU A 82 35.96 23.31 18.11
CA LEU A 82 36.97 23.62 17.10
C LEU A 82 37.82 24.84 17.50
N ARG A 83 37.19 25.89 18.04
CA ARG A 83 37.90 27.05 18.60
C ARG A 83 38.72 26.70 19.84
N ALA A 84 38.24 25.77 20.66
CA ALA A 84 38.94 25.36 21.88
C ALA A 84 40.19 24.52 21.60
N VAL A 85 40.30 23.91 20.41
CA VAL A 85 41.51 23.21 19.94
C VAL A 85 42.37 24.05 18.99
N ASP A 86 42.06 25.35 18.85
CA ASP A 86 42.88 26.27 18.05
C ASP A 86 44.29 26.38 18.67
N PRO A 87 45.36 26.20 17.87
CA PRO A 87 46.74 26.29 18.35
C PRO A 87 47.07 27.60 19.09
N THR A 88 46.44 28.71 18.70
CA THR A 88 46.62 30.02 19.35
C THR A 88 45.96 30.10 20.72
N VAL A 89 44.85 29.37 20.92
CA VAL A 89 44.16 29.27 22.22
C VAL A 89 44.88 28.30 23.15
N LEU A 90 45.51 27.27 22.59
CA LEU A 90 46.28 26.27 23.34
C LEU A 90 47.73 26.69 23.60
N GLU A 91 48.13 27.89 23.18
CA GLU A 91 49.48 28.40 23.41
C GLU A 91 49.75 28.53 24.92
N GLY A 92 50.80 27.85 25.40
CA GLY A 92 51.14 27.80 26.83
C GLY A 92 50.25 26.89 27.68
N ALA A 93 49.26 26.20 27.10
CA ALA A 93 48.49 25.17 27.80
C ALA A 93 49.36 23.93 28.07
N ASN A 94 49.12 23.27 29.21
CA ASN A 94 49.78 22.00 29.52
C ASN A 94 49.12 20.83 28.75
N SER A 95 49.83 19.70 28.66
CA SER A 95 49.38 18.51 27.91
C SER A 95 47.99 18.03 28.32
N SER A 96 47.66 18.04 29.62
CA SER A 96 46.36 17.61 30.12
C SER A 96 45.21 18.48 29.62
N VAL A 97 45.41 19.80 29.53
CA VAL A 97 44.37 20.72 29.01
C VAL A 97 44.18 20.50 27.51
N VAL A 98 45.26 20.30 26.76
CA VAL A 98 45.18 19.99 25.33
C VAL A 98 44.42 18.68 25.10
N GLU A 99 44.74 17.61 25.84
CA GLU A 99 44.06 16.32 25.77
C GLU A 99 42.55 16.46 26.08
N GLU A 100 42.20 17.19 27.14
CA GLU A 100 40.80 17.45 27.50
C GLU A 100 40.02 18.13 26.36
N LYS A 101 40.59 19.17 25.73
CA LYS A 101 39.92 19.88 24.63
C LYS A 101 39.79 19.03 23.37
N VAL A 102 40.81 18.23 23.06
CA VAL A 102 40.77 17.28 21.94
C VAL A 102 39.70 16.20 22.19
N ASP A 103 39.61 15.66 23.40
CA ASP A 103 38.62 14.64 23.73
C ASP A 103 37.19 15.19 23.75
N ALA A 104 37.00 16.45 24.18
CA ALA A 104 35.73 17.16 24.05
C ALA A 104 35.34 17.32 22.57
N ALA A 105 36.27 17.73 21.69
CA ALA A 105 36.01 17.83 20.25
C ALA A 105 35.64 16.48 19.61
N LYS A 106 36.37 15.41 19.97
CA LYS A 106 36.02 14.03 19.54
C LYS A 106 34.63 13.62 20.03
N ALA A 107 34.25 14.01 21.24
CA ALA A 107 32.92 13.69 21.77
C ALA A 107 31.80 14.37 20.96
N VAL A 108 31.97 15.63 20.57
CA VAL A 108 31.01 16.33 19.70
C VAL A 108 30.93 15.69 18.31
N ILE A 109 32.07 15.32 17.72
CA ILE A 109 32.10 14.61 16.42
C ILE A 109 31.31 13.31 16.51
N ARG A 110 31.51 12.50 17.57
CA ARG A 110 30.72 11.27 17.80
C ARG A 110 29.23 11.56 17.88
N GLN A 111 28.83 12.63 18.56
CA GLN A 111 27.42 13.02 18.65
C GLN A 111 26.83 13.41 17.29
N ILE A 112 27.59 14.11 16.44
CA ILE A 112 27.19 14.42 15.05
C ILE A 112 27.02 13.13 14.26
N THR A 113 27.98 12.20 14.32
CA THR A 113 27.86 10.90 13.64
C THR A 113 26.63 10.10 14.12
N HIS A 114 26.35 10.12 15.42
CA HIS A 114 25.13 9.50 15.96
C HIS A 114 23.85 10.16 15.44
N LEU A 115 23.83 11.49 15.32
CA LEU A 115 22.71 12.23 14.73
C LEU A 115 22.50 11.83 13.26
N ASP A 116 23.58 11.81 12.47
CA ASP A 116 23.51 11.42 11.06
C ASP A 116 22.99 9.98 10.89
N HIS A 117 23.40 9.06 11.76
CA HIS A 117 22.87 7.70 11.78
C HIS A 117 21.39 7.64 12.17
N ALA A 118 20.95 8.45 13.14
CA ALA A 118 19.56 8.54 13.54
C ALA A 118 18.68 9.10 12.41
N GLU A 119 19.12 10.18 11.74
CA GLU A 119 18.42 10.72 10.56
C GLU A 119 18.34 9.69 9.43
N ALA A 120 19.44 9.01 9.10
CA ALA A 120 19.46 7.99 8.06
C ALA A 120 18.59 6.75 8.42
N ARG A 121 18.42 6.46 9.71
CA ARG A 121 17.49 5.43 10.18
C ARG A 121 16.05 5.88 10.00
N GLU A 122 15.72 7.10 10.44
CA GLU A 122 14.37 7.67 10.30
C GLU A 122 13.92 7.76 8.84
N MET A 123 14.81 8.17 7.93
CA MET A 123 14.52 8.20 6.49
C MET A 123 14.16 6.80 5.95
N ARG A 124 14.89 5.76 6.40
CA ARG A 124 14.62 4.36 6.00
C ARG A 124 13.32 3.85 6.60
N GLU A 125 13.04 4.17 7.86
CA GLU A 125 11.78 3.81 8.51
C GLU A 125 10.59 4.46 7.82
N THR A 126 10.69 5.76 7.47
CA THR A 126 9.66 6.47 6.70
C THR A 126 9.42 5.83 5.33
N LEU A 127 10.49 5.45 4.61
CA LEU A 127 10.37 4.76 3.32
C LEU A 127 9.66 3.41 3.47
N HIS A 128 10.02 2.64 4.51
CA HIS A 128 9.39 1.37 4.83
C HIS A 128 7.91 1.51 5.17
N GLU A 129 7.54 2.55 5.92
CA GLU A 129 6.14 2.86 6.23
C GLU A 129 5.32 3.18 4.98
N ILE A 130 5.88 3.94 4.04
CA ILE A 130 5.25 4.21 2.74
C ILE A 130 5.02 2.90 1.98
N GLY A 131 6.02 2.01 1.95
CA GLY A 131 5.90 0.68 1.37
C GLY A 131 4.79 -0.15 2.03
N LYS A 132 4.72 -0.18 3.37
CA LYS A 132 3.65 -0.84 4.12
C LYS A 132 2.27 -0.28 3.80
N ALA A 133 2.13 1.05 3.76
CA ALA A 133 0.87 1.71 3.43
C ALA A 133 0.41 1.34 2.01
N GLY A 134 1.35 1.30 1.06
CA GLY A 134 1.10 0.78 -0.29
C GLY A 134 0.57 -0.65 -0.26
N LYS A 135 1.26 -1.58 0.44
CA LYS A 135 0.84 -2.99 0.53
C LYS A 135 -0.54 -3.14 1.17
N LEU A 136 -0.84 -2.36 2.21
CA LEU A 136 -2.16 -2.34 2.83
C LEU A 136 -3.24 -1.88 1.84
N LYS A 137 -2.97 -0.85 1.03
CA LYS A 137 -3.91 -0.40 0.02
C LYS A 137 -4.17 -1.44 -1.07
N ALA A 138 -3.13 -2.16 -1.52
CA ALA A 138 -3.27 -3.28 -2.44
C ALA A 138 -4.24 -4.33 -1.89
N LYS A 139 -4.02 -4.73 -0.64
CA LYS A 139 -4.82 -5.75 0.04
C LYS A 139 -6.26 -5.32 0.25
N GLU A 140 -6.49 -4.05 0.59
CA GLU A 140 -7.83 -3.50 0.74
C GLU A 140 -8.62 -3.62 -0.57
N LEU A 141 -8.05 -3.15 -1.69
CA LEU A 141 -8.69 -3.21 -3.00
C LEU A 141 -8.91 -4.66 -3.47
N ALA A 142 -7.92 -5.54 -3.26
CA ALA A 142 -8.05 -6.97 -3.59
C ALA A 142 -9.16 -7.63 -2.76
N ARG A 143 -9.30 -7.26 -1.49
CA ARG A 143 -10.36 -7.77 -0.61
C ARG A 143 -11.74 -7.28 -1.06
N GLU A 144 -11.87 -6.01 -1.42
CA GLU A 144 -13.11 -5.44 -1.98
C GLU A 144 -13.55 -6.21 -3.23
N ALA A 145 -12.64 -6.39 -4.19
CA ALA A 145 -12.91 -7.15 -5.41
C ALA A 145 -13.27 -8.62 -5.12
N SER A 146 -12.58 -9.25 -4.15
CA SER A 146 -12.84 -10.64 -3.76
C SER A 146 -14.23 -10.83 -3.14
N ILE A 147 -14.74 -9.83 -2.41
CA ILE A 147 -16.09 -9.87 -1.84
C ILE A 147 -17.10 -9.91 -2.98
N HIS A 148 -16.98 -9.00 -3.96
CA HIS A 148 -17.91 -8.95 -5.09
C HIS A 148 -17.83 -10.20 -5.97
N SER A 149 -16.62 -10.72 -6.25
CA SER A 149 -16.47 -12.00 -6.97
C SER A 149 -17.22 -13.15 -6.30
N LYS A 150 -17.16 -13.25 -4.97
CA LYS A 150 -17.91 -14.27 -4.22
C LYS A 150 -19.42 -14.06 -4.30
N GLN A 151 -19.88 -12.81 -4.29
CA GLN A 151 -21.30 -12.48 -4.41
C GLN A 151 -21.86 -12.84 -5.80
N VAL A 152 -21.05 -12.75 -6.86
CA VAL A 152 -21.43 -13.25 -8.21
C VAL A 152 -21.79 -14.74 -8.15
N HIS A 153 -20.93 -15.57 -7.54
CA HIS A 153 -21.20 -17.01 -7.41
C HIS A 153 -22.47 -17.29 -6.60
N ILE A 154 -22.65 -16.59 -5.48
CA ILE A 154 -23.82 -16.75 -4.60
C ILE A 154 -25.10 -16.35 -5.34
N ALA A 155 -25.09 -15.21 -6.02
CA ALA A 155 -26.23 -14.70 -6.78
C ALA A 155 -26.57 -15.62 -7.96
N GLY A 156 -25.57 -16.10 -8.69
CA GLY A 156 -25.78 -17.05 -9.79
C GLY A 156 -26.35 -18.39 -9.33
N LYS A 157 -25.91 -18.92 -8.18
CA LYS A 157 -26.53 -20.09 -7.55
C LYS A 157 -27.97 -19.84 -7.11
N ALA A 158 -28.27 -18.65 -6.59
CA ALA A 158 -29.64 -18.28 -6.23
C ALA A 158 -30.54 -18.18 -7.48
N ALA A 159 -30.05 -17.57 -8.55
CA ALA A 159 -30.73 -17.49 -9.84
C ALA A 159 -31.02 -18.88 -10.42
N ALA A 160 -30.03 -19.79 -10.44
CA ALA A 160 -30.21 -21.17 -10.91
C ALA A 160 -31.28 -21.91 -10.08
N ARG A 161 -31.27 -21.77 -8.75
CA ARG A 161 -32.31 -22.35 -7.87
C ARG A 161 -33.70 -21.80 -8.15
N ALA A 162 -33.81 -20.49 -8.35
CA ALA A 162 -35.08 -19.83 -8.67
C ALA A 162 -35.61 -20.26 -10.04
N GLN A 163 -34.75 -20.41 -11.05
CA GLN A 163 -35.10 -20.96 -12.37
C GLN A 163 -35.61 -22.41 -12.28
N ARG A 164 -34.95 -23.24 -11.46
CA ARG A 164 -35.42 -24.61 -11.18
C ARG A 164 -36.81 -24.61 -10.54
N MET A 165 -37.05 -23.74 -9.56
CA MET A 165 -38.37 -23.61 -8.92
C MET A 165 -39.45 -23.06 -9.86
N ALA A 166 -39.06 -22.24 -10.84
CA ALA A 166 -39.96 -21.75 -11.89
C ALA A 166 -40.31 -22.80 -12.94
N GLY A 167 -39.77 -24.02 -12.83
CA GLY A 167 -40.01 -25.11 -13.78
C GLY A 167 -39.27 -24.93 -15.10
N MET A 168 -38.18 -24.17 -15.13
CA MET A 168 -37.33 -24.10 -16.32
C MET A 168 -36.66 -25.44 -16.60
N HIS A 169 -36.37 -25.68 -17.89
CA HIS A 169 -35.68 -26.89 -18.32
C HIS A 169 -34.33 -27.03 -17.60
N GLU A 170 -33.95 -28.25 -17.24
CA GLU A 170 -32.76 -28.58 -16.45
C GLU A 170 -31.48 -27.92 -16.98
N GLY A 171 -31.17 -28.14 -18.25
CA GLY A 171 -30.01 -27.51 -18.87
C GLY A 171 -30.02 -25.97 -18.91
N VAL A 172 -31.09 -25.26 -18.54
CA VAL A 172 -31.07 -23.79 -18.40
C VAL A 172 -30.42 -23.39 -17.08
N TYR A 173 -30.84 -23.97 -15.96
CA TYR A 173 -30.30 -23.60 -14.65
C TYR A 173 -28.91 -24.19 -14.39
N GLU A 174 -28.60 -25.37 -14.94
CA GLU A 174 -27.24 -25.95 -14.85
C GLU A 174 -26.23 -25.06 -15.56
N ARG A 175 -26.54 -24.64 -16.79
CA ARG A 175 -25.70 -23.70 -17.53
C ARG A 175 -25.55 -22.35 -16.82
N GLN A 176 -26.54 -21.91 -16.06
CA GLN A 176 -26.43 -20.68 -15.28
C GLN A 176 -25.49 -20.88 -14.07
N GLU A 177 -25.59 -22.00 -13.38
CA GLU A 177 -24.70 -22.34 -12.26
C GLU A 177 -23.24 -22.46 -12.73
N ASP A 178 -22.99 -23.17 -13.83
CA ASP A 178 -21.67 -23.31 -14.43
C ASP A 178 -21.08 -21.95 -14.83
N LYS A 179 -21.87 -21.12 -15.51
CA LYS A 179 -21.43 -19.76 -15.92
C LYS A 179 -21.09 -18.89 -14.72
N ALA A 180 -21.89 -18.91 -13.66
CA ALA A 180 -21.64 -18.10 -12.47
C ALA A 180 -20.36 -18.56 -11.75
N GLN A 181 -20.12 -19.87 -11.72
CA GLN A 181 -18.88 -20.44 -11.18
C GLN A 181 -17.68 -20.01 -12.02
N ASP A 182 -17.69 -20.28 -13.33
CA ASP A 182 -16.61 -19.89 -14.25
C ASP A 182 -16.30 -18.40 -14.17
N HIS A 183 -17.36 -17.57 -14.07
CA HIS A 183 -17.20 -16.13 -13.99
C HIS A 183 -16.54 -15.69 -12.68
N SER A 184 -16.98 -16.23 -11.54
CA SER A 184 -16.40 -15.95 -10.23
C SER A 184 -14.93 -16.41 -10.15
N GLU A 185 -14.62 -17.60 -10.69
CA GLU A 185 -13.25 -18.12 -10.75
C GLU A 185 -12.34 -17.22 -11.59
N ARG A 186 -12.80 -16.81 -12.78
CA ARG A 186 -12.07 -15.87 -13.64
C ARG A 186 -11.81 -14.53 -12.94
N LEU A 187 -12.83 -13.98 -12.27
CA LEU A 187 -12.68 -12.74 -11.51
C LEU A 187 -11.67 -12.92 -10.37
N SER A 188 -11.71 -14.04 -9.64
CA SER A 188 -10.73 -14.36 -8.59
C SER A 188 -9.30 -14.38 -9.13
N GLY A 189 -9.05 -15.07 -10.24
CA GLY A 189 -7.74 -15.12 -10.88
C GLY A 189 -7.22 -13.74 -11.30
N HIS A 190 -8.09 -12.89 -11.85
CA HIS A 190 -7.73 -11.51 -12.21
C HIS A 190 -7.39 -10.64 -10.98
N ILE A 191 -8.10 -10.85 -9.87
CA ILE A 191 -7.84 -10.13 -8.61
C ILE A 191 -6.48 -10.52 -8.05
N GLU A 192 -6.19 -11.82 -8.00
CA GLU A 192 -4.91 -12.35 -7.53
C GLU A 192 -3.75 -11.78 -8.37
N GLU A 193 -3.84 -11.90 -9.69
CA GLU A 193 -2.80 -11.38 -10.59
C GLU A 193 -2.60 -9.85 -10.42
N ALA A 194 -3.69 -9.09 -10.31
CA ALA A 194 -3.61 -7.65 -10.14
C ALA A 194 -3.01 -7.25 -8.78
N ALA A 195 -3.33 -8.00 -7.72
CA ALA A 195 -2.79 -7.80 -6.37
C ALA A 195 -1.31 -8.17 -6.28
N GLU A 196 -0.90 -9.31 -6.85
CA GLU A 196 0.52 -9.73 -6.90
C GLU A 196 1.37 -8.71 -7.66
N ARG A 197 0.87 -8.23 -8.81
CA ARG A 197 1.54 -7.17 -9.57
C ARG A 197 1.68 -5.90 -8.74
N ALA A 198 0.67 -5.54 -7.95
CA ALA A 198 0.74 -4.37 -7.09
C ALA A 198 1.81 -4.51 -6.00
N GLU A 199 1.81 -5.64 -5.29
CA GLU A 199 2.82 -5.93 -4.27
C GLU A 199 4.23 -5.90 -4.86
N GLY A 200 4.42 -6.54 -6.02
CA GLY A 200 5.71 -6.56 -6.72
C GLY A 200 6.14 -5.20 -7.31
N LEU A 201 5.24 -4.23 -7.47
CA LEU A 201 5.59 -2.85 -7.83
C LEU A 201 6.00 -2.04 -6.61
N ILE A 202 5.34 -2.23 -5.48
CA ILE A 202 5.70 -1.58 -4.21
C ILE A 202 7.09 -2.01 -3.75
N GLU A 203 7.40 -3.31 -3.87
CA GLU A 203 8.71 -3.85 -3.52
C GLU A 203 9.84 -3.33 -4.40
N ARG A 204 9.54 -2.86 -5.62
CA ARG A 204 10.53 -2.20 -6.49
C ARG A 204 10.72 -0.72 -6.17
N GLN A 205 9.80 -0.12 -5.42
CA GLN A 205 9.85 1.28 -5.00
C GLN A 205 10.49 1.46 -3.62
N SER A 206 10.57 0.40 -2.82
CA SER A 206 11.13 0.38 -1.46
C SER A 206 12.55 -0.17 -1.44
#